data_AF-A0A3B8WFD2-F1
#
_entry.id   AF-A0A3B8WFD2-F1
#
_cell.length_a   1.000
_cell.length_b   1.000
_cell.length_c   1.000
_cell.angle_alpha   90.00
_cell.angle_beta   90.00
_cell.angle_gamma   90.00
#
_symmetry.space_group_name_H-M   'P 1'
#
loop_
_entity.id
_entity.type
_entity.pdbx_description
1 polymer ?
#
loop_
_entity_poly.entity_id
_entity_poly.type
_entity_poly.pdbx_seq_one_letter_code
_entity_poly.pdbx_strand_id
1 'polypeptide(L)'
;MQEPRRLTQDDLDERRIIYPESRNRALVNRFRDLRTKLLEVSGGNNFTLVVSGASSGAGSSFVALNLAAAFAFDQAKTALIIDCNLREPSLHSTLDVMPETGLTDFLDDPDYDIARILYPTGIPRLRLIPAGSRRETPAEFFTSFRMKQFLQAIRRRYPDRFIVLDTAPISESPDARILTELCDYAMLVVPHGKI
;
A
#
# COMPACT_ATOMS: atom_id res chain seq x y z
N MET A 1 -4.07 10.80 19.97
CA MET A 1 -3.10 10.53 18.89
C MET A 1 -2.31 11.81 18.66
N GLN A 2 -1.00 11.81 18.91
CA GLN A 2 -0.15 12.88 18.38
C GLN A 2 -0.24 12.83 16.86
N GLU A 3 -0.46 13.96 16.20
CA GLU A 3 -0.27 14.03 14.76
C GLU A 3 1.21 13.71 14.49
N PRO A 4 1.51 12.74 13.60
CA PRO A 4 2.89 12.42 13.31
C PRO A 4 3.55 13.64 12.69
N ARG A 5 4.87 13.72 12.88
CA ARG A 5 5.69 14.66 12.14
C ARG A 5 5.40 14.51 10.64
N ARG A 6 4.97 15.59 9.99
CA ARG A 6 4.87 15.61 8.52
C ARG A 6 6.26 15.40 7.94
N LEU A 7 6.35 14.54 6.93
CA LEU A 7 7.61 14.35 6.23
C LEU A 7 7.95 15.63 5.49
N THR A 8 9.19 16.10 5.68
CA THR A 8 9.72 17.25 4.95
C THR A 8 10.03 16.84 3.51
N GLN A 9 10.24 17.82 2.63
CA GLN A 9 10.63 17.52 1.24
C GLN A 9 11.96 16.77 1.18
N ASP A 10 12.91 17.10 2.06
CA ASP A 10 14.19 16.41 2.16
C ASP A 10 14.00 14.95 2.59
N ASP A 11 13.16 14.70 3.61
CA ASP A 11 12.81 13.32 4.02
C ASP A 11 12.22 12.52 2.84
N LEU A 12 11.33 13.14 2.06
CA LEU A 12 10.69 12.51 0.90
C LEU A 12 11.69 12.23 -0.23
N ASP A 13 12.59 13.16 -0.54
CA ASP A 13 13.63 12.98 -1.56
C ASP A 13 14.63 11.88 -1.16
N GLU A 14 15.09 11.86 0.10
CA GLU A 14 15.99 10.81 0.62
C GLU A 14 15.39 9.41 0.52
N ARG A 15 14.08 9.31 0.81
CA ARG A 15 13.32 8.05 0.78
C ARG A 15 12.75 7.73 -0.60
N ARG A 16 13.03 8.58 -1.61
CA ARG A 16 12.54 8.46 -2.99
C ARG A 16 11.01 8.38 -3.08
N ILE A 17 10.32 9.15 -2.25
CA ILE A 17 8.88 9.28 -2.27
C ILE A 17 8.51 10.55 -3.05
N ILE A 18 7.65 10.42 -4.04
CA ILE A 18 7.24 11.54 -4.88
C ILE A 18 6.31 12.50 -4.13
N TYR A 19 6.44 13.78 -4.46
CA TYR A 19 5.53 14.85 -4.06
C TYR A 19 5.35 15.85 -5.21
N PRO A 20 4.27 16.66 -5.22
CA PRO A 20 3.91 17.47 -6.38
C PRO A 20 4.99 18.46 -6.82
N GLU A 21 5.79 18.97 -5.90
CA GLU A 21 6.88 19.94 -6.12
C GLU A 21 8.27 19.30 -6.27
N SER A 22 8.39 17.96 -6.28
CA SER A 22 9.69 17.29 -6.32
C SER A 22 10.56 17.73 -7.49
N ARG A 23 11.87 17.83 -7.24
CA ARG A 23 12.88 18.15 -8.25
C ARG A 23 12.96 17.09 -9.34
N ASN A 24 12.64 15.83 -9.02
CA ASN A 24 12.59 14.74 -9.99
C ASN A 24 11.27 14.72 -10.77
N ARG A 25 11.07 15.74 -11.62
CA ARG A 25 9.85 15.92 -12.43
C ARG A 25 9.54 14.72 -13.32
N ALA A 26 10.58 14.07 -13.85
CA ALA A 26 10.43 12.89 -14.68
C ALA A 26 9.75 11.74 -13.92
N LEU A 27 10.22 11.41 -12.71
CA LEU A 27 9.64 10.36 -11.88
C LEU A 27 8.20 10.68 -11.47
N VAL A 28 7.94 11.93 -11.04
CA VAL A 28 6.59 12.38 -10.69
C VAL A 28 5.63 12.19 -11.86
N ASN A 29 6.04 12.58 -13.07
CA ASN A 29 5.19 12.44 -14.26
C ASN A 29 4.93 10.97 -14.61
N ARG A 30 5.90 10.06 -14.45
CA ARG A 30 5.67 8.62 -14.67
C ARG A 30 4.57 8.06 -13.75
N PHE A 31 4.56 8.44 -12.48
CA PHE A 31 3.51 8.01 -11.55
C PHE A 31 2.17 8.72 -11.79
N ARG A 32 2.18 9.98 -12.24
CA ARG A 32 0.95 10.65 -12.71
C ARG A 32 0.34 9.93 -13.91
N ASP A 33 1.16 9.54 -14.89
CA ASP A 33 0.71 8.79 -16.06
C ASP A 33 0.13 7.43 -15.65
N LEU A 34 0.79 6.72 -14.72
CA LEU A 34 0.31 5.45 -14.20
C LEU A 34 -1.05 5.60 -13.50
N ARG A 35 -1.17 6.63 -12.65
CA ARG A 35 -2.43 6.97 -11.98
C ARG A 35 -3.54 7.28 -12.98
N THR A 36 -3.27 8.12 -13.99
CA THR A 36 -4.24 8.49 -15.02
C THR A 36 -4.74 7.26 -15.77
N LYS A 37 -3.84 6.36 -16.19
CA LYS A 37 -4.21 5.10 -16.85
C LYS A 37 -5.11 4.22 -15.98
N LEU A 38 -4.80 4.11 -14.68
CA LEU A 38 -5.65 3.33 -13.77
C LEU A 38 -7.03 3.97 -13.56
N LEU A 39 -7.11 5.30 -13.53
CA LEU A 39 -8.39 6.01 -13.47
C LEU A 39 -9.22 5.79 -14.75
N GLU A 40 -8.58 5.77 -15.92
CA GLU A 40 -9.24 5.45 -17.19
C GLU A 40 -9.79 4.01 -17.18
N VAL A 41 -8.98 3.04 -16.76
CA VAL A 41 -9.37 1.63 -16.66
C VAL A 41 -10.51 1.39 -15.67
N SER A 42 -10.57 2.16 -14.59
CA SER A 42 -11.63 2.07 -13.57
C SER A 42 -12.87 2.91 -13.89
N GLY A 43 -12.88 3.65 -15.01
CA GLY A 43 -13.96 4.57 -15.34
C GLY A 43 -14.12 5.70 -14.31
N GLY A 44 -13.02 6.10 -13.65
CA GLY A 44 -12.98 7.12 -12.61
C GLY A 44 -13.41 6.64 -11.21
N ASN A 45 -13.83 5.38 -11.08
CA ASN A 45 -14.21 4.79 -9.80
C ASN A 45 -12.99 4.49 -8.94
N ASN A 46 -13.18 4.49 -7.63
CA ASN A 46 -12.14 4.05 -6.72
C ASN A 46 -12.08 2.53 -6.69
N PHE A 47 -10.88 2.00 -6.47
CA PHE A 47 -10.60 0.59 -6.58
C PHE A 47 -9.54 0.13 -5.56
N THR A 48 -9.49 -1.18 -5.40
CA THR A 48 -8.45 -1.92 -4.70
C THR A 48 -7.44 -2.46 -5.71
N LEU A 49 -6.15 -2.29 -5.44
CA LEU A 49 -5.08 -2.71 -6.32
C LEU A 49 -4.04 -3.52 -5.54
N VAL A 50 -3.78 -4.74 -5.98
CA VAL A 50 -2.59 -5.49 -5.55
C VAL A 50 -1.40 -5.10 -6.41
N VAL A 51 -0.27 -4.82 -5.77
CA VAL A 51 1.01 -4.59 -6.43
C VAL A 51 1.98 -5.68 -5.97
N SER A 52 2.55 -6.41 -6.93
CA SER A 52 3.51 -7.49 -6.69
C SER A 52 4.68 -7.42 -7.65
N GLY A 53 5.84 -7.89 -7.23
CA GLY A 53 7.02 -8.03 -8.09
C GLY A 53 7.01 -9.37 -8.84
N ALA A 54 7.55 -9.39 -10.05
CA ALA A 54 7.83 -10.65 -10.76
C ALA A 54 8.94 -11.47 -10.08
N SER A 55 9.88 -10.77 -9.45
CA SER A 55 11.04 -11.34 -8.74
C SER A 55 11.42 -10.50 -7.53
N SER A 56 12.25 -11.07 -6.66
CA SER A 56 12.87 -10.36 -5.56
C SER A 56 13.57 -9.08 -6.03
N GLY A 57 13.38 -7.98 -5.31
CA GLY A 57 14.00 -6.71 -5.66
C GLY A 57 13.46 -6.05 -6.95
N ALA A 58 12.30 -6.50 -7.48
CA ALA A 58 11.65 -5.87 -8.62
C ALA A 58 11.22 -4.41 -8.36
N GLY A 59 11.13 -4.00 -7.08
CA GLY A 59 10.73 -2.65 -6.67
C GLY A 59 9.22 -2.47 -6.53
N SER A 60 8.46 -3.54 -6.27
CA SER A 60 7.01 -3.48 -6.08
C SER A 60 6.59 -2.54 -4.95
N SER A 61 7.24 -2.61 -3.78
CA SER A 61 6.95 -1.72 -2.64
C SER A 61 7.19 -0.24 -2.97
N PHE A 62 8.26 0.05 -3.73
CA PHE A 62 8.54 1.40 -4.22
C PHE A 62 7.44 1.90 -5.17
N VAL A 63 7.00 1.05 -6.10
CA VAL A 63 5.91 1.40 -7.03
C VAL A 63 4.59 1.56 -6.28
N ALA A 64 4.27 0.66 -5.36
CA ALA A 64 3.05 0.70 -4.55
C ALA A 64 2.95 2.00 -3.74
N LEU A 65 4.01 2.34 -3.01
CA LEU A 65 4.06 3.54 -2.17
C LEU A 65 3.93 4.83 -3.00
N ASN A 66 4.70 4.94 -4.07
CA ASN A 66 4.68 6.15 -4.90
C ASN A 66 3.39 6.27 -5.71
N LEU A 67 2.77 5.15 -6.10
CA LEU A 67 1.45 5.18 -6.71
C LEU A 67 0.38 5.64 -5.71
N ALA A 68 0.40 5.14 -4.48
CA ALA A 68 -0.48 5.60 -3.42
C ALA A 68 -0.29 7.11 -3.12
N ALA A 69 0.97 7.58 -3.10
CA ALA A 69 1.28 9.01 -2.99
C ALA A 69 0.72 9.83 -4.17
N ALA A 70 0.82 9.33 -5.40
CA ALA A 70 0.27 10.01 -6.59
C ALA A 70 -1.26 10.15 -6.54
N PHE A 71 -1.97 9.16 -5.99
CA PHE A 71 -3.41 9.28 -5.73
C PHE A 71 -3.70 10.34 -4.66
N ALA A 72 -2.88 10.38 -3.60
CA ALA A 72 -3.01 11.37 -2.55
C ALA A 72 -2.70 12.81 -3.00
N PHE A 73 -2.09 13.04 -4.17
CA PHE A 73 -1.89 14.39 -4.71
C PHE A 73 -3.21 15.12 -5.00
N ASP A 74 -4.23 14.38 -5.42
CA ASP A 74 -5.55 14.94 -5.67
C ASP A 74 -6.20 15.32 -4.33
N GLN A 75 -6.65 16.57 -4.21
CA GLN A 75 -7.28 17.06 -2.98
C GLN A 75 -8.65 16.42 -2.72
N ALA A 76 -9.30 15.88 -3.76
CA ALA A 76 -10.60 15.22 -3.66
C ALA A 76 -10.49 13.72 -3.35
N LYS A 77 -9.27 13.15 -3.31
CA LYS A 77 -9.05 11.71 -3.15
C LYS A 77 -8.14 11.43 -1.96
N THR A 78 -8.37 10.28 -1.33
CA THR A 78 -7.48 9.75 -0.30
C THR A 78 -6.86 8.44 -0.75
N ALA A 79 -5.74 8.05 -0.14
CA ALA A 79 -5.09 6.79 -0.40
C ALA A 79 -4.79 6.05 0.90
N LEU A 80 -4.91 4.73 0.85
CA LEU A 80 -4.48 3.82 1.88
C LEU A 80 -3.53 2.81 1.25
N ILE A 81 -2.34 2.71 1.81
CA ILE A 81 -1.41 1.63 1.49
C ILE A 81 -1.41 0.60 2.61
N ILE A 82 -1.46 -0.68 2.25
CA ILE A 82 -1.47 -1.81 3.16
C ILE A 82 -0.23 -2.65 2.87
N ASP A 83 0.62 -2.85 3.87
CA ASP A 83 1.79 -3.73 3.78
C ASP A 83 1.34 -5.18 3.96
N CYS A 84 1.18 -5.88 2.84
CA CYS A 84 0.85 -7.30 2.79
C CYS A 84 2.09 -8.16 2.48
N ASN A 85 3.30 -7.59 2.45
CA ASN A 85 4.53 -8.37 2.37
C ASN A 85 4.95 -8.83 3.77
N LEU A 86 4.29 -9.89 4.28
CA LEU A 86 4.55 -10.40 5.63
C LEU A 86 5.95 -11.03 5.78
N ARG A 87 6.62 -11.36 4.67
CA ARG A 87 7.95 -11.97 4.67
C ARG A 87 9.04 -10.94 4.95
N GLU A 88 8.95 -9.79 4.27
CA GLU A 88 9.88 -8.66 4.37
C GLU A 88 9.12 -7.32 4.35
N PRO A 89 8.39 -7.00 5.44
CA PRO A 89 7.63 -5.76 5.52
C PRO A 89 8.56 -4.56 5.60
N SER A 90 8.31 -3.54 4.78
CA SER A 90 9.26 -2.42 4.59
C SER A 90 8.59 -1.04 4.53
N LEU A 91 7.25 -0.97 4.47
CA LEU A 91 6.57 0.31 4.29
C LEU A 91 6.63 1.18 5.55
N HIS A 92 6.53 0.58 6.73
CA HIS A 92 6.60 1.31 8.00
C HIS A 92 7.96 1.99 8.18
N SER A 93 9.07 1.30 7.90
CA SER A 93 10.42 1.86 7.97
C SER A 93 10.64 2.93 6.91
N THR A 94 10.14 2.72 5.68
CA THR A 94 10.21 3.71 4.59
C THR A 94 9.44 4.99 4.92
N LEU A 95 8.35 4.88 5.69
CA LEU A 95 7.51 6.00 6.10
C LEU A 95 7.86 6.58 7.47
N ASP A 96 8.89 6.03 8.15
CA ASP A 96 9.28 6.43 9.50
C ASP A 96 8.12 6.35 10.51
N VAL A 97 7.34 5.28 10.35
CA VAL A 97 6.25 4.90 11.25
C VAL A 97 6.78 3.80 12.15
N MET A 98 6.58 3.97 13.47
CA MET A 98 6.85 2.94 14.47
C MET A 98 5.52 2.31 14.90
N PRO A 99 5.04 1.27 14.21
CA PRO A 99 3.77 0.64 14.54
C PRO A 99 3.92 -0.29 15.73
N GLU A 100 2.94 -0.25 16.63
CA GLU A 100 2.82 -1.26 17.71
C GLU A 100 2.06 -2.49 17.21
N THR A 101 1.12 -2.30 16.28
CA THR A 101 0.28 -3.35 15.69
C THR A 101 -0.01 -3.07 14.23
N GLY A 102 -0.42 -4.11 13.49
CA GLY A 102 -0.76 -4.00 12.07
C GLY A 102 -1.79 -5.03 11.60
N LEU A 103 -1.77 -5.30 10.30
CA LEU A 103 -2.76 -6.13 9.63
C LEU A 103 -2.90 -7.51 10.27
N THR A 104 -1.79 -8.21 10.53
CA THR A 104 -1.81 -9.56 11.13
C THR A 104 -2.44 -9.55 12.52
N ASP A 105 -2.09 -8.59 13.36
CA ASP A 105 -2.65 -8.46 14.71
C ASP A 105 -4.17 -8.23 14.67
N PHE A 106 -4.64 -7.39 13.73
CA PHE A 106 -6.07 -7.16 13.53
C PHE A 106 -6.80 -8.41 12.99
N LEU A 107 -6.17 -9.18 12.12
CA LEU A 107 -6.76 -10.40 11.55
C LEU A 107 -6.78 -11.56 12.56
N ASP A 108 -5.86 -11.57 13.53
CA ASP A 108 -5.81 -12.57 14.61
C ASP A 108 -6.90 -12.34 15.67
N ASP A 109 -7.16 -11.09 16.05
CA ASP A 109 -8.07 -10.75 17.15
C ASP A 109 -9.40 -10.17 16.61
N PRO A 110 -10.53 -10.90 16.75
CA PRO A 110 -11.84 -10.48 16.29
C PRO A 110 -12.32 -9.12 16.81
N ASP A 111 -11.94 -8.78 18.05
CA ASP A 111 -12.40 -7.60 18.78
C ASP A 111 -11.45 -6.39 18.56
N TYR A 112 -10.37 -6.58 17.80
CA TYR A 112 -9.41 -5.53 17.52
C TYR A 112 -10.00 -4.45 16.59
N ASP A 113 -9.90 -3.19 17.02
CA ASP A 113 -10.39 -2.05 16.24
C ASP A 113 -9.43 -1.69 15.10
N ILE A 114 -9.97 -1.60 13.88
CA ILE A 114 -9.24 -1.14 12.68
C ILE A 114 -8.59 0.23 12.87
N ALA A 115 -9.16 1.12 13.69
CA ALA A 115 -8.58 2.43 13.94
C ALA A 115 -7.20 2.36 14.61
N ARG A 116 -6.87 1.25 15.30
CA ARG A 116 -5.57 1.05 15.96
C ARG A 116 -4.45 0.65 15.00
N ILE A 117 -4.80 0.09 13.85
CA ILE A 117 -3.82 -0.34 12.84
C ILE A 117 -3.67 0.68 11.70
N LEU A 118 -4.38 1.82 11.76
CA LEU A 118 -4.37 2.85 10.74
C LEU A 118 -3.44 3.99 11.13
N TYR A 119 -2.26 4.03 10.53
CA TYR A 119 -1.22 4.99 10.85
C TYR A 119 -1.16 6.14 9.84
N PRO A 120 -1.00 7.39 10.31
CA PRO A 120 -0.68 8.51 9.44
C PRO A 120 0.78 8.43 8.98
N THR A 121 1.03 8.69 7.69
CA THR A 121 2.35 8.48 7.05
C THR A 121 3.23 9.72 7.00
N GLY A 122 2.77 10.84 7.56
CA GLY A 122 3.37 12.15 7.36
C GLY A 122 3.15 12.77 5.96
N ILE A 123 2.53 12.02 5.03
CA ILE A 123 2.12 12.49 3.71
C ILE A 123 0.62 12.84 3.74
N PRO A 124 0.22 14.06 3.32
CA PRO A 124 -1.19 14.45 3.32
C PRO A 124 -2.07 13.47 2.54
N ARG A 125 -3.23 13.10 3.11
CA ARG A 125 -4.24 12.20 2.51
C ARG A 125 -3.77 10.76 2.24
N LEU A 126 -2.60 10.36 2.73
CA LEU A 126 -2.12 8.99 2.69
C LEU A 126 -2.12 8.38 4.11
N ARG A 127 -2.62 7.16 4.22
CA ARG A 127 -2.58 6.35 5.44
C ARG A 127 -1.88 5.03 5.16
N LEU A 128 -1.26 4.46 6.19
CA LEU A 128 -0.59 3.15 6.17
C LEU A 128 -1.33 2.19 7.10
N ILE A 129 -1.53 0.96 6.65
CA ILE A 129 -1.71 -0.20 7.52
C ILE A 129 -0.45 -1.05 7.39
N PRO A 130 0.40 -1.15 8.43
CA PRO A 130 1.61 -1.96 8.41
C PRO A 130 1.25 -3.45 8.48
N ALA A 131 2.22 -4.32 8.18
CA ALA A 131 2.02 -5.77 8.20
C ALA A 131 1.61 -6.28 9.59
N GLY A 132 2.19 -5.72 10.65
CA GLY A 132 1.96 -6.14 12.04
C GLY A 132 3.08 -7.03 12.56
N SER A 133 2.84 -7.66 13.71
CA SER A 133 3.85 -8.49 14.38
C SER A 133 4.28 -9.68 13.50
N ARG A 134 5.60 -9.88 13.36
CA ARG A 134 6.15 -11.05 12.67
C ARG A 134 5.81 -12.30 13.47
N ARG A 135 5.13 -13.27 12.84
CA ARG A 135 4.78 -14.56 13.44
C ARG A 135 5.73 -15.66 12.95
N GLU A 136 5.98 -16.65 13.80
CA GLU A 136 6.80 -17.82 13.47
C GLU A 136 6.06 -18.83 12.57
N THR A 137 4.73 -18.89 12.69
CA THR A 137 3.86 -19.71 11.84
C THR A 137 3.28 -18.90 10.69
N PRO A 138 3.31 -19.42 9.45
CA PRO A 138 2.55 -18.84 8.35
C PRO A 138 1.07 -19.08 8.62
N ALA A 139 0.39 -18.12 9.25
CA ALA A 139 -1.06 -18.10 9.25
C ALA A 139 -1.54 -17.70 7.85
N GLU A 140 -2.57 -18.37 7.34
CA GLU A 140 -3.19 -18.06 6.05
C GLU A 140 -4.08 -16.80 6.16
N PHE A 141 -3.50 -15.69 6.60
CA PHE A 141 -4.21 -14.44 6.85
C PHE A 141 -5.01 -13.99 5.64
N PHE A 142 -4.45 -14.12 4.44
CA PHE A 142 -5.07 -13.64 3.22
C PHE A 142 -6.21 -14.53 2.69
N THR A 143 -6.27 -15.80 3.06
CA THR A 143 -7.41 -16.69 2.73
C THR A 143 -8.54 -16.59 3.75
N SER A 144 -8.27 -15.97 4.91
CA SER A 144 -9.23 -15.88 6.01
C SER A 144 -10.51 -15.11 5.61
N PHE A 145 -11.64 -15.54 6.18
CA PHE A 145 -12.91 -14.82 6.04
C PHE A 145 -12.80 -13.37 6.55
N ARG A 146 -12.01 -13.15 7.60
CA ARG A 146 -11.82 -11.82 8.20
C ARG A 146 -11.10 -10.86 7.26
N MET A 147 -10.10 -11.31 6.49
CA MET A 147 -9.45 -10.48 5.46
C MET A 147 -10.45 -10.05 4.38
N LYS A 148 -11.32 -10.97 3.95
CA LYS A 148 -12.37 -10.68 2.97
C LYS A 148 -13.36 -9.64 3.50
N GLN A 149 -13.79 -9.78 4.76
CA GLN A 149 -14.67 -8.80 5.41
C GLN A 149 -13.99 -7.44 5.58
N PHE A 150 -12.71 -7.42 5.95
CA PHE A 150 -11.92 -6.23 6.14
C PHE A 150 -11.82 -5.38 4.86
N LEU A 151 -11.43 -5.99 3.73
CA LEU A 151 -11.34 -5.27 2.46
C LEU A 151 -12.70 -4.75 2.01
N GLN A 152 -13.77 -5.54 2.16
CA GLN A 152 -15.13 -5.08 1.87
C GLN A 152 -15.56 -3.90 2.76
N ALA A 153 -15.22 -3.93 4.04
CA ALA A 153 -15.57 -2.88 5.00
C ALA A 153 -14.84 -1.57 4.68
N ILE A 154 -13.52 -1.60 4.44
CA ILE A 154 -12.76 -0.39 4.08
C ILE A 154 -13.28 0.19 2.77
N ARG A 155 -13.52 -0.66 1.76
CA ARG A 155 -14.00 -0.21 0.45
C ARG A 155 -15.36 0.51 0.55
N ARG A 156 -16.26 0.03 1.41
CA ARG A 156 -17.58 0.64 1.64
C ARG A 156 -17.52 1.90 2.49
N ARG A 157 -16.60 1.96 3.45
CA ARG A 157 -16.55 3.05 4.45
C ARG A 157 -15.99 4.35 3.87
N TYR A 158 -15.08 4.27 2.91
CA TYR A 158 -14.37 5.42 2.35
C TYR A 158 -14.52 5.46 0.82
N PRO A 159 -15.63 5.99 0.30
CA PRO A 159 -15.93 5.95 -1.12
C PRO A 159 -14.96 6.80 -1.96
N ASP A 160 -14.16 7.68 -1.33
CA ASP A 160 -13.14 8.57 -1.92
C ASP A 160 -11.70 8.00 -1.84
N ARG A 161 -11.53 6.78 -1.30
CA ARG A 161 -10.22 6.19 -1.01
C ARG A 161 -9.78 5.13 -2.01
N PHE A 162 -8.58 5.30 -2.56
CA PHE A 162 -7.85 4.24 -3.27
C PHE A 162 -7.12 3.35 -2.27
N ILE A 163 -7.16 2.03 -2.48
CA ILE A 163 -6.52 1.06 -1.59
C ILE A 163 -5.44 0.32 -2.41
N VAL A 164 -4.18 0.44 -1.98
CA VAL A 164 -3.03 -0.21 -2.59
C VAL A 164 -2.49 -1.25 -1.63
N LEU A 165 -2.43 -2.51 -2.04
CA LEU A 165 -1.87 -3.61 -1.27
C LEU A 165 -0.49 -3.93 -1.83
N ASP A 166 0.55 -3.72 -1.04
CA ASP A 166 1.92 -4.12 -1.39
C ASP A 166 2.15 -5.56 -0.97
N THR A 167 2.61 -6.42 -1.88
CA THR A 167 2.75 -7.86 -1.63
C THR A 167 4.15 -8.34 -1.94
N ALA A 168 4.52 -9.47 -1.34
CA ALA A 168 5.73 -10.20 -1.71
C ALA A 168 5.71 -10.56 -3.21
N PRO A 169 6.89 -10.77 -3.83
CA PRO A 169 6.98 -11.20 -5.23
C PRO A 169 6.17 -12.47 -5.49
N ILE A 170 5.50 -12.53 -6.65
CA ILE A 170 4.67 -13.68 -7.06
C ILE A 170 5.47 -14.98 -7.24
N SER A 171 6.79 -14.87 -7.39
CA SER A 171 7.73 -16.00 -7.45
C SER A 171 8.10 -16.56 -6.07
N GLU A 172 7.87 -15.81 -5.00
CA GLU A 172 8.26 -16.18 -3.64
C GLU A 172 7.08 -16.55 -2.74
N SER A 173 5.88 -16.04 -3.03
CA SER A 173 4.69 -16.25 -2.20
C SER A 173 3.41 -16.36 -3.02
N PRO A 174 2.46 -17.24 -2.62
CA PRO A 174 1.12 -17.27 -3.22
C PRO A 174 0.25 -16.07 -2.80
N ASP A 175 0.65 -15.27 -1.81
CA ASP A 175 -0.14 -14.18 -1.22
C ASP A 175 -0.70 -13.21 -2.26
N ALA A 176 0.14 -12.81 -3.22
CA ALA A 176 -0.26 -11.92 -4.30
C ALA A 176 -1.45 -12.50 -5.09
N ARG A 177 -1.41 -13.81 -5.41
CA ARG A 177 -2.49 -14.49 -6.15
C ARG A 177 -3.78 -14.53 -5.35
N ILE A 178 -3.70 -14.88 -4.07
CA ILE A 178 -4.87 -14.90 -3.18
C ILE A 178 -5.51 -13.51 -3.10
N LEU A 179 -4.69 -12.47 -2.92
CA LEU A 179 -5.17 -11.10 -2.83
C LEU A 179 -5.74 -10.56 -4.14
N THR A 180 -5.32 -11.08 -5.31
CA THR A 180 -5.94 -10.70 -6.59
C THR A 180 -7.41 -11.10 -6.68
N GLU A 181 -7.85 -12.16 -5.99
CA GLU A 181 -9.27 -12.54 -5.94
C GLU A 181 -10.10 -11.61 -5.05
N LEU A 182 -9.44 -10.83 -4.19
CA LEU A 182 -10.09 -9.90 -3.26
C LEU A 182 -10.02 -8.45 -3.74
N CYS A 183 -9.26 -8.16 -4.80
CA CYS A 183 -9.04 -6.82 -5.31
C CYS A 183 -9.60 -6.64 -6.73
N ASP A 184 -9.88 -5.40 -7.09
CA ASP A 184 -10.44 -5.06 -8.40
C ASP A 184 -9.39 -5.15 -9.52
N TYR A 185 -8.12 -4.84 -9.20
CA TYR A 185 -7.00 -4.87 -10.14
C TYR A 185 -5.73 -5.48 -9.53
N ALA A 186 -4.84 -5.94 -10.41
CA ALA A 186 -3.50 -6.38 -10.06
C ALA A 186 -2.46 -5.69 -10.97
N MET A 187 -1.31 -5.35 -10.39
CA MET A 187 -0.16 -4.77 -11.08
C MET A 187 1.09 -5.62 -10.80
N LEU A 188 1.69 -6.13 -11.87
CA LEU A 188 2.94 -6.85 -11.81
C LEU A 188 4.10 -5.91 -12.18
N VAL A 189 5.05 -5.75 -11.26
CA VAL A 189 6.26 -4.95 -11.47
C VAL A 189 7.37 -5.86 -11.96
N VAL A 190 7.88 -5.58 -13.16
CA VAL A 190 8.95 -6.35 -13.81
C VAL A 190 10.20 -5.47 -13.91
N PRO A 191 11.33 -5.88 -13.33
CA PRO A 191 12.56 -5.11 -13.42
C PRO A 191 13.12 -5.14 -14.85
N HIS A 192 13.62 -4.01 -15.33
CA HIS A 192 14.20 -3.94 -16.66
C HIS A 192 15.49 -4.77 -16.74
N GLY A 193 15.57 -5.65 -17.74
CA GLY A 193 16.78 -6.45 -18.02
C GLY A 193 17.08 -7.54 -16.99
N LYS A 194 16.13 -7.87 -16.10
CA LYS A 194 16.26 -8.94 -15.10
C LYS A 194 14.96 -9.74 -15.08
N ILE A 195 14.99 -10.99 -15.57
CA ILE A 195 13.95 -12.00 -15.32
C ILE A 195 14.67 -13.26 -14.86
#